data_AF-A0A397D9F1-F1
#
_entry.id   AF-A0A397D9F1-F1
#
_cell.length_a   1.000
_cell.length_b   1.000
_cell.length_c   1.000
_cell.angle_alpha   90.00
_cell.angle_beta   90.00
_cell.angle_gamma   90.00
#
_symmetry.space_group_name_H-M   'P 1'
#
loop_
_entity.id
_entity.type
_entity.pdbx_description
1 polymer ?
#
loop_
_entity_poly.entity_id
_entity_poly.type
_entity_poly.pdbx_seq_one_letter_code
_entity_poly.pdbx_strand_id
1 'polypeptide(L)'
;METCPLGDDTTSGLVGGGVDAALRALKMYTEDVQVQAAAASLLGALAQYDIQGWTPAQKAGAKILLNDLFAKFSYAAFPSAHATGLWALRVITEPPTRRKIGRNEAAMKLQGLFRRRQARRLLAAMATALFPQIIDPATGLAYYYDTRTGAASWTPPSRFLVT
;
A
#
# COMPACT_ATOMS: atom_id res chain seq x y z
N MET A 1 -3.98 28.75 29.17
CA MET A 1 -5.10 28.46 28.24
C MET A 1 -4.80 27.13 27.60
N GLU A 2 -5.09 26.05 28.32
CA GLU A 2 -4.94 24.67 27.85
C GLU A 2 -6.06 24.38 26.84
N THR A 3 -5.68 23.92 25.64
CA THR A 3 -6.63 23.40 24.65
C THR A 3 -6.96 21.96 25.02
N CYS A 4 -8.23 21.73 25.36
CA CYS A 4 -8.81 20.42 25.63
C CYS A 4 -8.83 19.58 24.32
N PRO A 5 -8.37 18.31 24.31
CA PRO A 5 -8.54 17.43 23.16
C PRO A 5 -9.92 16.76 23.26
N LEU A 6 -10.93 17.34 22.63
CA LEU A 6 -12.25 16.73 22.49
C LEU A 6 -12.35 16.10 21.10
N GLY A 7 -12.48 14.77 21.04
CA GLY A 7 -13.60 14.22 20.26
C GLY A 7 -13.38 13.19 19.14
N ASP A 8 -12.18 12.67 18.87
CA ASP A 8 -12.03 11.79 17.68
C ASP A 8 -12.09 10.28 17.98
N ASP A 9 -11.59 9.80 19.11
CA ASP A 9 -11.41 8.34 19.33
C ASP A 9 -12.72 7.55 19.59
N THR A 10 -13.75 8.19 20.15
CA THR A 10 -15.04 7.51 20.42
C THR A 10 -15.82 7.20 19.14
N THR A 11 -15.63 7.99 18.09
CA THR A 11 -16.36 7.83 16.83
C THR A 11 -15.81 6.65 16.02
N SER A 12 -14.50 6.45 15.99
CA SER A 12 -13.87 5.32 15.29
C SER A 12 -14.25 3.96 15.90
N GLY A 13 -14.35 3.87 17.22
CA GLY A 13 -14.81 2.64 17.91
C GLY A 13 -16.28 2.31 17.64
N LEU A 14 -17.16 3.33 17.60
CA LEU A 14 -18.58 3.17 17.29
C LEU A 14 -18.80 2.76 15.83
N VAL A 15 -18.06 3.36 14.90
CA VAL A 15 -18.11 3.03 13.47
C VAL A 15 -17.63 1.60 13.23
N GLY A 16 -16.51 1.18 13.83
CA GLY A 16 -16.03 -0.19 13.75
C GLY A 16 -17.04 -1.22 14.27
N GLY A 17 -17.63 -0.95 15.44
CA GLY A 17 -18.69 -1.80 16.02
C GLY A 17 -19.96 -1.86 15.17
N GLY A 18 -20.35 -0.74 14.55
CA GLY A 18 -21.49 -0.66 13.63
C GLY A 18 -21.29 -1.49 12.36
N VAL A 19 -20.09 -1.47 11.79
CA VAL A 19 -19.72 -2.29 10.62
C VAL A 19 -19.80 -3.78 10.97
N ASP A 20 -19.22 -4.18 12.11
CA ASP A 20 -19.23 -5.57 12.54
C ASP A 20 -20.64 -6.08 12.84
N ALA A 21 -21.51 -5.23 13.40
CA ALA A 21 -22.91 -5.54 13.62
C ALA A 21 -23.66 -5.76 12.30
N ALA A 22 -23.45 -4.90 11.30
CA ALA A 22 -24.06 -5.04 9.98
C ALA A 22 -23.57 -6.31 9.27
N LEU A 23 -22.26 -6.61 9.31
CA LEU A 23 -21.69 -7.84 8.75
C LEU A 23 -22.23 -9.10 9.45
N ARG A 24 -22.40 -9.05 10.76
CA ARG A 24 -23.00 -10.16 11.52
C ARG A 24 -24.48 -10.35 11.16
N ALA A 25 -25.24 -9.28 10.99
CA ALA A 25 -26.63 -9.35 10.56
C ALA A 25 -26.78 -9.98 9.18
N LEU A 26 -25.95 -9.55 8.21
CA LEU A 26 -25.90 -10.15 6.86
C LEU A 26 -25.56 -11.65 6.90
N LYS A 27 -24.68 -12.06 7.81
CA LYS A 27 -24.25 -13.46 7.95
C LYS A 27 -25.30 -14.34 8.65
N MET A 28 -26.01 -13.81 9.66
CA MET A 28 -26.95 -14.60 10.48
C MET A 28 -28.34 -14.70 9.87
N TYR A 29 -28.83 -13.65 9.20
CA TYR A 29 -30.22 -13.55 8.75
C TYR A 29 -30.33 -13.62 7.22
N THR A 30 -29.88 -14.70 6.59
CA THR A 30 -29.78 -14.80 5.12
C THR A 30 -31.12 -14.78 4.38
N GLU A 31 -32.19 -15.23 5.02
CA GLU A 31 -33.52 -15.37 4.41
C GLU A 31 -34.40 -14.12 4.57
N ASP A 32 -34.10 -13.25 5.54
CA ASP A 32 -34.92 -12.08 5.84
C ASP A 32 -34.51 -10.88 4.98
N VAL A 33 -35.36 -10.56 4.01
CA VAL A 33 -35.15 -9.46 3.05
C VAL A 33 -35.03 -8.10 3.75
N GLN A 34 -35.81 -7.85 4.80
CA GLN A 34 -35.84 -6.55 5.47
C GLN A 34 -34.57 -6.34 6.28
N VAL A 35 -34.11 -7.38 6.99
CA VAL A 35 -32.86 -7.33 7.76
C VAL A 35 -31.65 -7.19 6.85
N GLN A 36 -31.63 -7.91 5.73
CA GLN A 36 -30.56 -7.82 4.72
C GLN A 36 -30.52 -6.41 4.08
N ALA A 37 -31.69 -5.85 3.73
CA ALA A 37 -31.79 -4.49 3.18
C ALA A 37 -31.33 -3.42 4.21
N ALA A 38 -31.76 -3.53 5.46
CA ALA A 38 -31.35 -2.62 6.53
C ALA A 38 -29.83 -2.68 6.77
N ALA A 39 -29.25 -3.88 6.81
CA ALA A 39 -27.81 -4.05 7.00
C ALA A 39 -26.99 -3.51 5.81
N ALA A 40 -27.45 -3.73 4.57
CA ALA A 40 -26.79 -3.21 3.37
C ALA A 40 -26.86 -1.68 3.28
N SER A 41 -27.98 -1.07 3.69
CA SER A 41 -28.11 0.39 3.75
C SER A 41 -27.23 1.00 4.84
N LEU A 42 -27.13 0.35 6.00
CA LEU A 42 -26.22 0.75 7.08
C LEU A 42 -24.75 0.69 6.65
N LEU A 43 -24.32 -0.38 5.98
CA LEU A 43 -22.96 -0.48 5.44
C LEU A 43 -22.66 0.64 4.45
N GLY A 44 -23.63 1.00 3.60
CA GLY A 44 -23.53 2.15 2.70
C GLY A 44 -23.33 3.46 3.44
N ALA A 45 -24.16 3.74 4.45
CA ALA A 45 -24.07 4.97 5.24
C ALA A 45 -22.75 5.06 6.03
N LEU A 46 -22.32 3.95 6.66
CA LEU A 46 -21.06 3.89 7.40
C LEU A 46 -19.85 4.06 6.48
N ALA A 47 -19.90 3.47 5.28
CA ALA A 47 -18.85 3.68 4.30
C ALA A 47 -18.84 5.14 3.81
N GLN A 48 -19.97 5.85 3.70
CA GLN A 48 -19.96 7.28 3.35
C GLN A 48 -19.23 8.15 4.38
N TYR A 49 -19.32 7.79 5.65
CA TYR A 49 -18.72 8.56 6.74
C TYR A 49 -17.23 8.26 6.93
N ASP A 50 -16.82 6.98 6.98
CA ASP A 50 -15.43 6.62 7.26
C ASP A 50 -15.02 5.26 6.66
N ILE A 51 -14.53 5.25 5.41
CA ILE A 51 -13.89 4.07 4.79
C ILE A 51 -12.45 3.85 5.26
N GLN A 52 -11.76 4.91 5.72
CA GLN A 52 -10.34 4.82 6.04
C GLN A 52 -10.11 4.07 7.36
N GLY A 53 -11.02 4.23 8.32
CA GLY A 53 -11.00 3.51 9.60
C GLY A 53 -11.34 2.03 9.52
N TRP A 54 -11.87 1.53 8.40
CA TRP A 54 -12.24 0.12 8.25
C TRP A 54 -11.01 -0.77 8.12
N THR A 55 -10.98 -1.84 8.91
CA THR A 55 -9.93 -2.86 8.82
C THR A 55 -9.98 -3.59 7.47
N PRO A 56 -8.84 -4.12 6.98
CA PRO A 56 -8.84 -4.92 5.75
C PRO A 56 -9.80 -6.12 5.79
N ALA A 57 -10.00 -6.72 6.97
CA ALA A 57 -10.93 -7.82 7.18
C ALA A 57 -12.40 -7.40 7.01
N GLN A 58 -12.79 -6.25 7.56
CA GLN A 58 -14.14 -5.69 7.39
C GLN A 58 -14.42 -5.35 5.92
N LYS A 59 -13.45 -4.76 5.21
CA LYS A 59 -13.55 -4.49 3.77
C LYS A 59 -13.76 -5.76 2.96
N ALA A 60 -12.97 -6.81 3.24
CA ALA A 60 -13.11 -8.09 2.56
C ALA A 60 -14.46 -8.76 2.87
N GLY A 61 -14.89 -8.74 4.13
CA GLY A 61 -16.18 -9.31 4.57
C GLY A 61 -17.37 -8.59 3.94
N ALA A 62 -17.38 -7.26 3.97
CA ALA A 62 -18.41 -6.44 3.31
C ALA A 62 -18.48 -6.71 1.82
N LYS A 63 -17.32 -6.84 1.15
CA LYS A 63 -17.27 -7.17 -0.27
C LYS A 63 -17.93 -8.52 -0.58
N ILE A 64 -17.60 -9.56 0.18
CA ILE A 64 -18.15 -10.91 -0.06
C ILE A 64 -19.67 -10.89 0.18
N LEU A 65 -20.09 -10.39 1.34
CA LEU A 65 -21.51 -10.43 1.75
C LEU A 65 -22.40 -9.57 0.87
N LEU A 66 -21.94 -8.40 0.42
CA LEU A 66 -22.72 -7.57 -0.50
C LEU A 66 -22.83 -8.20 -1.90
N ASN A 67 -21.79 -8.89 -2.39
CA ASN A 67 -21.89 -9.63 -3.66
C ASN A 67 -22.88 -10.79 -3.54
N ASP A 68 -22.84 -11.54 -2.44
CA ASP A 68 -23.77 -12.64 -2.18
C ASP A 68 -25.22 -12.13 -2.08
N LEU A 69 -25.43 -10.99 -1.42
CA LEU A 69 -26.72 -10.33 -1.31
C LEU A 69 -27.28 -9.91 -2.67
N PHE A 70 -26.45 -9.34 -3.55
CA PHE A 70 -26.86 -8.95 -4.91
C PHE A 70 -27.03 -10.13 -5.86
N ALA A 71 -26.39 -11.26 -5.60
CA ALA A 71 -26.66 -12.50 -6.32
C ALA A 71 -28.02 -13.10 -5.95
N LYS A 72 -28.44 -12.96 -4.68
CA LYS A 72 -29.70 -13.53 -4.16
C LYS A 72 -30.92 -12.66 -4.41
N PHE A 73 -30.79 -11.35 -4.27
CA PHE A 73 -31.92 -10.43 -4.33
C PHE A 73 -31.76 -9.45 -5.49
N SER A 74 -32.80 -9.36 -6.33
CA SER A 74 -32.84 -8.39 -7.42
C SER A 74 -33.14 -6.98 -6.91
N TYR A 75 -32.79 -5.96 -7.70
CA TYR A 75 -33.04 -4.55 -7.41
C TYR A 75 -34.50 -4.25 -7.00
N ALA A 76 -35.47 -4.98 -7.56
CA ALA A 76 -36.89 -4.78 -7.28
C ALA A 76 -37.28 -5.07 -5.81
N ALA A 77 -36.52 -5.88 -5.10
CA ALA A 77 -36.80 -6.26 -3.71
C ALA A 77 -36.48 -5.13 -2.72
N PHE A 78 -35.43 -4.33 -2.96
CA PHE A 78 -35.04 -3.21 -2.10
C PHE A 78 -34.22 -2.14 -2.86
N PRO A 79 -34.87 -1.24 -3.61
CA PRO A 79 -34.17 -0.27 -4.46
C PRO A 79 -33.16 0.63 -3.71
N SER A 80 -33.52 1.11 -2.52
CA SER A 80 -32.70 2.03 -1.72
C SER A 80 -31.45 1.36 -1.15
N ALA A 81 -31.62 0.18 -0.53
CA ALA A 81 -30.50 -0.59 0.03
C ALA A 81 -29.56 -1.12 -1.05
N HIS A 82 -30.09 -1.40 -2.25
CA HIS A 82 -29.29 -1.82 -3.40
C HIS A 82 -28.40 -0.69 -3.91
N ALA A 83 -28.92 0.54 -4.00
CA ALA A 83 -28.12 1.71 -4.39
C ALA A 83 -26.99 2.00 -3.40
N THR A 84 -27.28 1.98 -2.10
CA THR A 84 -26.28 2.23 -1.04
C THR A 84 -25.25 1.11 -0.94
N GLY A 85 -25.66 -0.15 -1.10
CA GLY A 85 -24.75 -1.30 -1.07
C GLY A 85 -23.85 -1.35 -2.30
N LEU A 86 -24.35 -1.00 -3.49
CA LEU A 86 -23.52 -0.87 -4.70
C LEU A 86 -22.48 0.25 -4.55
N TRP A 87 -22.87 1.38 -3.96
CA TRP A 87 -21.93 2.45 -3.64
C TRP A 87 -20.86 1.95 -2.67
N ALA A 88 -21.23 1.25 -1.59
CA ALA A 88 -20.28 0.66 -0.64
C ALA A 88 -19.31 -0.31 -1.33
N LEU A 89 -19.83 -1.24 -2.15
CA LEU A 89 -19.00 -2.16 -2.93
C LEU A 89 -18.00 -1.42 -3.80
N ARG A 90 -18.47 -0.38 -4.51
CA ARG A 90 -17.61 0.42 -5.37
C ARG A 90 -16.47 1.03 -4.57
N VAL A 91 -16.74 1.68 -3.44
CA VAL A 91 -15.67 2.35 -2.68
C VAL A 91 -14.74 1.36 -1.96
N ILE A 92 -15.24 0.20 -1.56
CA ILE A 92 -14.41 -0.87 -0.96
C ILE A 92 -13.50 -1.53 -2.00
N THR A 93 -13.97 -1.66 -3.24
CA THR A 93 -13.24 -2.32 -4.34
C THR A 93 -12.37 -1.36 -5.15
N GLU A 94 -12.66 -0.07 -5.12
CA GLU A 94 -11.83 0.94 -5.75
C GLU A 94 -10.43 0.91 -5.12
N PRO A 95 -9.36 0.70 -5.91
CA PRO A 95 -8.02 0.80 -5.39
C PRO A 95 -7.83 2.22 -4.83
N PRO A 96 -7.10 2.40 -3.72
CA PRO A 96 -6.85 3.72 -3.18
C PRO A 96 -6.29 4.60 -4.29
N THR A 97 -7.01 5.68 -4.63
CA THR A 97 -6.61 6.53 -5.75
C THR A 97 -5.20 7.03 -5.50
N ARG A 98 -4.26 6.66 -6.38
CA ARG A 98 -2.89 7.15 -6.24
C ARG A 98 -2.92 8.67 -6.31
N ARG A 99 -2.48 9.32 -5.23
CA ARG A 99 -2.36 10.79 -5.17
C ARG A 99 -1.56 11.27 -6.37
N LYS A 100 -2.13 12.21 -7.13
CA LYS A 100 -1.41 12.89 -8.22
C LYS A 100 -0.28 13.72 -7.60
N ILE A 101 0.94 13.44 -8.01
CA ILE A 101 2.14 14.13 -7.51
C ILE A 101 2.20 15.52 -8.15
N GLY A 102 2.35 16.57 -7.34
CA GLY A 102 2.50 17.95 -7.83
C GLY A 102 3.84 18.15 -8.56
N ARG A 103 3.93 19.15 -9.45
CA ARG A 103 5.14 19.40 -10.27
C ARG A 103 6.42 19.51 -9.43
N ASN A 104 6.38 20.24 -8.32
CA ASN A 104 7.53 20.43 -7.44
C ASN A 104 7.93 19.12 -6.73
N GLU A 105 6.94 18.33 -6.29
CA GLU A 105 7.20 17.04 -5.65
C GLU A 105 7.80 16.03 -6.65
N ALA A 106 7.31 16.03 -7.89
CA ALA A 106 7.88 15.24 -8.97
C ALA A 106 9.33 15.67 -9.27
N ALA A 107 9.58 16.98 -9.35
CA ALA A 107 10.91 17.54 -9.55
C ALA A 107 11.88 17.13 -8.43
N MET A 108 11.46 17.21 -7.16
CA MET A 108 12.29 16.78 -6.01
C MET A 108 12.65 15.29 -6.09
N LYS A 109 11.70 14.43 -6.49
CA LYS A 109 11.97 12.99 -6.69
C LYS A 109 13.01 12.76 -7.78
N LEU A 110 12.88 13.45 -8.92
CA LEU A 110 13.84 13.37 -10.02
C LEU A 110 15.24 13.89 -9.61
N GLN A 111 15.29 15.02 -8.90
CA GLN A 111 16.54 15.58 -8.37
C GLN A 111 17.22 14.63 -7.39
N GLY A 112 16.45 14.01 -6.48
CA GLY A 112 16.97 13.01 -5.55
C GLY A 112 17.55 11.79 -6.27
N LEU A 113 16.84 11.27 -7.28
CA LEU A 113 17.33 10.17 -8.11
C LEU A 113 18.61 10.53 -8.85
N PHE A 114 18.69 11.74 -9.42
CA PHE A 114 19.88 12.22 -10.11
C PHE A 114 21.09 12.30 -9.17
N ARG A 115 20.94 12.96 -8.01
CA ARG A 115 22.02 13.09 -7.02
C ARG A 115 22.48 11.72 -6.52
N ARG A 116 21.55 10.79 -6.26
CA ARG A 116 21.89 9.40 -5.88
C ARG A 116 22.69 8.69 -6.98
N ARG A 117 22.29 8.86 -8.24
CA ARG A 117 23.01 8.28 -9.38
C ARG A 117 24.42 8.85 -9.52
N GLN A 118 24.57 10.16 -9.35
CA GLN A 118 25.85 10.83 -9.40
C GLN A 118 26.77 10.36 -8.27
N ALA A 119 26.27 10.28 -7.03
CA ALA A 119 27.05 9.77 -5.89
C ALA A 119 27.52 8.33 -6.11
N ARG A 120 26.65 7.45 -6.63
CA ARG A 120 27.03 6.07 -6.97
C ARG A 120 28.13 5.99 -8.03
N ARG A 121 28.04 6.82 -9.08
CA ARG A 121 29.07 6.87 -10.13
C ARG A 121 30.42 7.32 -9.57
N LEU A 122 30.41 8.33 -8.69
CA LEU A 122 31.61 8.81 -8.04
C LEU A 122 32.23 7.73 -7.15
N LEU A 123 31.43 7.04 -6.33
CA LEU A 123 31.91 5.94 -5.50
C LEU A 123 32.48 4.78 -6.33
N ALA A 124 31.82 4.44 -7.45
CA ALA A 124 32.31 3.42 -8.38
C ALA A 124 33.65 3.84 -9.01
N ALA A 125 33.78 5.10 -9.45
CA ALA A 125 35.02 5.61 -10.01
C ALA A 125 36.18 5.60 -8.99
N MET A 126 35.90 5.99 -7.75
CA MET A 126 36.87 5.91 -6.65
C MET A 126 37.27 4.45 -6.37
N ALA A 127 36.31 3.53 -6.36
CA ALA A 127 36.57 2.12 -6.18
C ALA A 127 37.48 1.53 -7.27
N THR A 128 37.18 1.82 -8.54
CA THR A 128 38.00 1.37 -9.67
C THR A 128 39.41 1.98 -9.65
N ALA A 129 39.55 3.21 -9.14
CA ALA A 129 40.85 3.84 -8.99
C ALA A 129 41.67 3.22 -7.85
N LEU A 130 41.02 2.83 -6.74
CA LEU A 130 41.69 2.20 -5.60
C LEU A 130 42.11 0.75 -5.88
N PHE A 131 41.28 0.03 -6.64
CA PHE A 131 41.48 -1.39 -6.97
C PHE A 131 41.43 -1.63 -8.48
N PRO A 132 42.44 -1.19 -9.25
CA PRO A 132 42.54 -1.50 -10.66
C PRO A 132 42.63 -3.01 -10.89
N GLN A 133 41.91 -3.48 -11.91
CA GLN A 133 42.01 -4.85 -12.40
C GLN A 133 43.18 -4.93 -13.39
N ILE A 134 44.13 -5.82 -13.11
CA ILE A 134 45.33 -6.03 -13.91
C ILE A 134 45.36 -7.49 -14.36
N ILE A 135 45.77 -7.73 -15.61
CA ILE A 135 45.91 -9.07 -16.16
C ILE A 135 47.37 -9.51 -15.99
N ASP A 136 47.58 -10.65 -15.35
CA ASP A 136 48.90 -11.26 -15.25
C ASP A 136 49.31 -11.87 -16.61
N PRO A 137 50.43 -11.45 -17.22
CA PRO A 137 50.88 -11.99 -18.51
C PRO A 137 51.27 -13.47 -18.47
N ALA A 138 51.62 -14.02 -17.31
CA ALA A 138 52.03 -15.43 -17.20
C ALA A 138 50.83 -16.39 -17.17
N THR A 139 49.76 -16.03 -16.47
CA THR A 139 48.58 -16.88 -16.28
C THR A 139 47.36 -16.45 -17.12
N GLY A 140 47.35 -15.21 -17.62
CA GLY A 140 46.20 -14.61 -18.30
C GLY A 140 45.03 -14.31 -17.36
N LEU A 141 45.19 -14.49 -16.04
CA LEU A 141 44.15 -14.26 -15.05
C LEU A 141 44.18 -12.81 -14.55
N ALA A 142 43.00 -12.28 -14.22
CA ALA A 142 42.87 -10.94 -13.67
C ALA A 142 42.98 -10.96 -12.14
N TYR A 143 43.81 -10.07 -11.60
CA TYR A 143 43.90 -9.79 -10.17
C TYR A 143 43.60 -8.31 -9.90
N TYR A 144 43.22 -8.01 -8.66
CA TYR A 144 42.99 -6.66 -8.19
C TYR A 144 44.17 -6.21 -7.34
N TYR A 145 44.69 -5.02 -7.65
CA TYR A 145 45.81 -4.43 -6.92
C TYR A 145 45.31 -3.33 -5.98
N ASP A 146 45.57 -3.43 -4.68
CA ASP A 146 45.26 -2.37 -3.73
C ASP A 146 46.35 -1.28 -3.80
N THR A 147 45.98 -0.13 -4.36
CA THR A 147 46.89 1.02 -4.50
C THR A 147 47.37 1.61 -3.16
N ARG A 148 46.69 1.33 -2.04
CA ARG A 148 47.05 1.88 -0.72
C ARG A 148 48.03 0.98 0.03
N THR A 149 47.82 -0.34 -0.01
CA THR A 149 48.65 -1.30 0.73
C THR A 149 49.72 -1.96 -0.15
N GLY A 150 49.57 -1.87 -1.47
CA GLY A 150 50.41 -2.56 -2.44
C GLY A 150 50.13 -4.07 -2.53
N ALA A 151 49.08 -4.56 -1.86
CA ALA A 151 48.73 -5.98 -1.86
C ALA A 151 47.95 -6.37 -3.13
N ALA A 152 48.24 -7.55 -3.66
CA ALA A 152 47.48 -8.16 -4.75
C ALA A 152 46.48 -9.18 -4.21
N SER A 153 45.24 -9.14 -4.72
CA SER A 153 44.17 -10.06 -4.36
C SER A 153 43.50 -10.62 -5.61
N TRP A 154 43.22 -11.91 -5.61
CA TRP A 154 42.44 -12.59 -6.67
C TRP A 154 40.93 -12.45 -6.47
N THR A 155 40.50 -12.00 -5.30
CA THR A 155 39.07 -11.81 -4.97
C THR A 155 38.69 -10.34 -5.11
N PRO A 156 37.60 -10.00 -5.84
CA PRO A 156 37.14 -8.63 -5.95
C PRO A 156 36.63 -8.10 -4.60
N PRO A 157 36.89 -6.84 -4.25
CA PRO A 157 36.33 -6.24 -3.04
C PRO A 157 34.80 -6.19 -3.11
N SER A 158 34.17 -7.03 -2.29
CA SER A 158 32.74 -7.39 -2.32
C SER A 158 31.75 -6.23 -2.20
N ARG A 159 32.17 -5.07 -1.67
CA ARG A 159 31.28 -3.92 -1.42
C ARG A 159 31.38 -2.81 -2.46
N PHE A 160 32.37 -2.83 -3.35
CA PHE A 160 32.69 -1.69 -4.22
C PHE A 160 32.52 -1.96 -5.71
N LEU A 161 32.47 -3.23 -6.13
CA LEU A 161 32.43 -3.65 -7.54
C LEU A 161 31.17 -4.47 -7.88
N VAL A 162 30.00 -4.10 -7.34
CA VAL A 162 28.74 -4.61 -7.88
C VAL A 162 28.23 -3.59 -8.89
N THR A 163 28.48 -3.89 -10.17
CA THR A 163 27.99 -3.17 -11.35
C THR A 163 26.47 -3.13 -11.42
#